data_AF-A0AAN7Q920-F1
#
_entry.id   AF-A0AAN7Q920-F1
#
_cell.length_a   1.000
_cell.length_b   1.000
_cell.length_c   1.000
_cell.angle_alpha   90.00
_cell.angle_beta   90.00
_cell.angle_gamma   90.00
#
_symmetry.space_group_name_H-M   'P 1'
#
loop_
_entity.id
_entity.type
_entity.pdbx_description
1 polymer ?
#
loop_
_entity_poly.entity_id
_entity_poly.type
_entity_poly.pdbx_seq_one_letter_code
_entity_poly.pdbx_strand_id
1 'polypeptide(L)'
;MATVSASHFVSRSSAVNSHGVPGSKSTPQFAQIGMRSQQATHSGLRSLKNLDGMVYEKKVEARQVQVKKLAKSPEPGKIVCRKGMGIVFVGAEVGPWSKTGGLGDVLGGLPPALAARGHRVMTVSPRYDQYRDAWDTCVLVDIQVGNRVERVRFFHCYKRGVDRVFVDHPMFLEKVWGKTGSKIYGPRAGLDYKDNQLRFSLLSLAALEAPRVLNLISNKYFSGPYGEDVVFVANDWHTALLPCYLKSIYQSQGIYKNAKVVFCIHNIAYQGRFSFSDFSLLNLPTSFKSSFDFIDGYVKPVKGRKINWMKAGIIESHRVLTVSPHYAQELVSGVAKGVELDNILRKAGISGITNGMDVQEWNPATDKHISIKYTPETVMLAKPLLKEALQSLVGLPVNKDIPVIGFIGRLEEQKGSDILVAAIPKFIQQNVQIIILGTGKKHMEKQIEQLEILYPDKARGVAKFNVPLAHMITAGADFMLVPSRFEPCGLIQLHAMRYGTVPIVASTGGLVDTVKEGYTGFQMGAFNVNCETVDPADVKAVAMNVIRALATFGTAALKEMILNGMAQDLSWKGPARLWEKMMLSLDVAGSEPGIEGEEIAPLSKENVATP
;
A
#
# COMPACT_ATOMS: atom_id res chain seq x y z
N MET A 1 -27.72 -47.08 -21.45
CA MET A 1 -27.98 -48.42 -20.90
C MET A 1 -27.40 -48.49 -19.49
N ALA A 2 -28.28 -48.72 -18.51
CA ALA A 2 -28.13 -49.38 -17.20
C ALA A 2 -26.87 -49.15 -16.32
N THR A 3 -26.89 -48.94 -14.99
CA THR A 3 -27.92 -48.71 -13.94
C THR A 3 -27.21 -48.56 -12.56
N VAL A 4 -27.63 -47.55 -11.75
CA VAL A 4 -28.13 -47.64 -10.33
C VAL A 4 -27.09 -47.97 -9.21
N SER A 5 -26.99 -47.26 -8.07
CA SER A 5 -28.04 -46.87 -7.11
C SER A 5 -27.75 -45.59 -6.27
N ALA A 6 -28.82 -44.90 -5.91
CA ALA A 6 -28.91 -43.90 -4.82
C ALA A 6 -30.23 -44.16 -4.04
N SER A 7 -30.24 -43.86 -2.74
CA SER A 7 -31.38 -44.07 -1.83
C SER A 7 -32.04 -42.75 -1.42
N HIS A 8 -33.38 -42.73 -1.50
CA HIS A 8 -34.28 -41.69 -1.00
C HIS A 8 -35.07 -42.23 0.20
N PHE A 9 -35.44 -41.35 1.14
CA PHE A 9 -36.51 -41.57 2.12
C PHE A 9 -37.45 -40.36 2.13
N VAL A 10 -38.75 -40.61 2.05
CA VAL A 10 -39.85 -39.63 2.18
C VAL A 10 -41.00 -40.23 3.01
N SER A 11 -41.47 -39.43 3.97
CA SER A 11 -42.84 -39.21 4.52
C SER A 11 -43.77 -40.38 4.89
N ARG A 12 -44.46 -40.21 6.03
CA ARG A 12 -45.93 -40.27 6.09
C ARG A 12 -46.53 -39.27 7.08
N SER A 13 -47.53 -38.55 6.58
CA SER A 13 -48.53 -37.73 7.28
C SER A 13 -49.82 -38.51 7.52
N SER A 14 -50.63 -38.13 8.52
CA SER A 14 -52.10 -38.27 8.46
C SER A 14 -52.79 -37.22 9.35
N ALA A 15 -53.92 -36.71 8.85
CA ALA A 15 -54.72 -35.61 9.37
C ALA A 15 -56.15 -36.09 9.68
N VAL A 16 -56.87 -35.48 10.64
CA VAL A 16 -58.35 -35.33 10.65
C VAL A 16 -58.75 -34.05 11.43
N ASN A 17 -59.80 -33.40 10.92
CA ASN A 17 -60.37 -32.06 11.14
C ASN A 17 -61.38 -31.89 12.32
N SER A 18 -61.71 -30.60 12.54
CA SER A 18 -63.02 -29.99 12.92
C SER A 18 -63.26 -29.71 14.41
N HIS A 19 -63.86 -28.61 14.90
CA HIS A 19 -64.61 -27.43 14.39
C HIS A 19 -64.61 -26.32 15.49
N GLY A 20 -64.79 -25.03 15.12
CA GLY A 20 -65.45 -24.03 16.00
C GLY A 20 -64.79 -22.64 16.15
N VAL A 21 -65.37 -21.63 15.49
CA VAL A 21 -65.21 -20.16 15.66
C VAL A 21 -66.68 -19.63 15.60
N PRO A 22 -67.16 -18.56 16.28
CA PRO A 22 -66.56 -17.21 16.33
C PRO A 22 -66.80 -16.36 17.60
N GLY A 23 -66.11 -15.21 17.72
CA GLY A 23 -66.56 -14.13 18.62
C GLY A 23 -65.51 -13.07 18.99
N SER A 24 -65.75 -11.84 18.54
CA SER A 24 -65.00 -10.59 18.72
C SER A 24 -65.09 -9.94 20.12
N LYS A 25 -64.05 -9.20 20.54
CA LYS A 25 -64.03 -7.78 21.00
C LYS A 25 -63.09 -7.47 22.19
N SER A 26 -62.50 -6.28 22.08
CA SER A 26 -62.13 -5.28 23.10
C SER A 26 -60.97 -5.50 24.08
N THR A 27 -59.97 -4.62 23.94
CA THR A 27 -59.05 -4.06 24.95
C THR A 27 -59.77 -3.53 26.20
N PRO A 28 -59.04 -3.48 27.34
CA PRO A 28 -58.87 -2.20 28.04
C PRO A 28 -57.46 -1.92 28.61
N GLN A 29 -57.24 -0.64 28.91
CA GLN A 29 -56.08 0.04 29.52
C GLN A 29 -55.85 -0.28 31.01
N PHE A 30 -54.66 0.13 31.52
CA PHE A 30 -54.25 0.64 32.87
C PHE A 30 -52.85 0.08 33.23
N ALA A 31 -51.90 0.74 33.90
CA ALA A 31 -51.75 2.06 34.52
C ALA A 31 -50.25 2.34 34.79
N GLN A 32 -49.92 3.63 34.98
CA GLN A 32 -48.64 4.19 35.47
C GLN A 32 -48.42 4.00 36.98
N ILE A 33 -47.14 3.96 37.38
CA ILE A 33 -46.55 4.45 38.66
C ILE A 33 -45.15 4.98 38.26
N GLY A 34 -44.61 6.16 38.57
CA GLY A 34 -44.95 7.23 39.51
C GLY A 34 -43.78 7.46 40.49
N MET A 35 -42.91 8.46 40.26
CA MET A 35 -42.15 9.11 41.34
C MET A 35 -41.82 10.58 41.02
N ARG A 36 -41.93 11.41 42.07
CA ARG A 36 -42.10 12.86 42.08
C ARG A 36 -40.80 13.65 42.24
N SER A 37 -40.92 14.91 41.79
CA SER A 37 -40.14 16.14 41.98
C SER A 37 -39.69 16.50 43.41
N GLN A 38 -38.63 17.32 43.52
CA GLN A 38 -38.65 18.58 44.28
C GLN A 38 -37.56 19.58 43.83
N GLN A 39 -37.95 20.85 43.74
CA GLN A 39 -37.14 22.06 43.52
C GLN A 39 -36.78 22.73 44.85
N ALA A 40 -35.70 23.53 44.87
CA ALA A 40 -35.56 24.68 45.76
C ALA A 40 -34.72 25.79 45.10
N THR A 41 -35.09 27.03 45.41
CA THR A 41 -34.75 28.34 44.82
C THR A 41 -33.89 29.21 45.75
N HIS A 42 -33.11 30.18 45.21
CA HIS A 42 -32.95 31.59 45.69
C HIS A 42 -31.96 32.36 44.76
N SER A 43 -32.36 33.44 44.05
CA SER A 43 -32.16 34.91 44.34
C SER A 43 -30.68 35.35 44.47
N GLY A 44 -30.10 36.40 43.84
CA GLY A 44 -30.51 37.53 43.00
C GLY A 44 -29.57 38.74 43.28
N LEU A 45 -29.08 39.48 42.26
CA LEU A 45 -28.57 40.90 42.30
C LEU A 45 -27.95 41.26 40.92
N ARG A 46 -28.66 41.99 40.04
CA ARG A 46 -28.68 43.45 39.75
C ARG A 46 -27.43 44.10 39.13
N SER A 47 -27.72 44.83 38.05
CA SER A 47 -26.90 45.65 37.14
C SER A 47 -26.38 46.95 37.74
N LEU A 48 -25.26 47.47 37.20
CA LEU A 48 -24.96 48.91 37.06
C LEU A 48 -24.29 49.19 35.69
N LYS A 49 -24.80 50.19 34.98
CA LYS A 49 -24.24 50.88 33.79
C LYS A 49 -23.62 52.23 34.23
N ASN A 50 -22.63 52.74 33.48
CA ASN A 50 -22.47 54.13 32.97
C ASN A 50 -21.06 54.32 32.35
N LEU A 51 -20.98 54.71 31.05
CA LEU A 51 -20.51 56.02 30.47
C LEU A 51 -18.96 56.15 30.47
N ASP A 52 -18.19 56.52 29.43
CA ASP A 52 -18.29 57.36 28.20
C ASP A 52 -17.27 56.82 27.15
N GLY A 53 -17.25 57.07 25.84
CA GLY A 53 -17.71 58.22 25.06
C GLY A 53 -16.55 59.14 24.62
N MET A 54 -15.59 58.69 23.80
CA MET A 54 -14.67 59.59 23.06
C MET A 54 -14.37 59.09 21.64
N VAL A 55 -15.01 59.76 20.68
CA VAL A 55 -14.74 59.68 19.24
C VAL A 55 -13.67 60.73 18.92
N TYR A 56 -12.60 60.33 18.24
CA TYR A 56 -11.69 61.25 17.56
C TYR A 56 -11.77 60.98 16.05
N GLU A 57 -12.41 61.90 15.33
CA GLU A 57 -12.30 62.01 13.88
C GLU A 57 -10.95 62.62 13.49
N LYS A 58 -10.27 62.02 12.52
CA LYS A 58 -9.35 62.75 11.64
C LYS A 58 -9.46 62.22 10.21
N LYS A 59 -10.00 63.08 9.33
CA LYS A 59 -9.97 62.97 7.87
C LYS A 59 -8.54 62.85 7.36
N VAL A 60 -8.28 61.89 6.47
CA VAL A 60 -7.18 61.97 5.48
C VAL A 60 -7.68 61.43 4.13
N GLU A 61 -7.27 62.14 3.10
CA GLU A 61 -7.73 62.15 1.70
C GLU A 61 -7.64 60.83 0.94
N ALA A 62 -8.61 60.62 0.05
CA ALA A 62 -8.63 59.52 -0.90
C ALA A 62 -7.62 59.75 -2.04
N ARG A 63 -6.55 58.95 -2.07
CA ARG A 63 -5.77 58.70 -3.29
C ARG A 63 -6.28 57.41 -3.94
N GLN A 64 -6.83 57.53 -5.15
CA GLN A 64 -7.13 56.38 -6.00
C GLN A 64 -5.82 55.68 -6.38
N VAL A 65 -5.57 54.51 -5.78
CA VAL A 65 -4.58 53.56 -6.28
C VAL A 65 -5.34 52.52 -7.10
N GLN A 66 -5.08 52.49 -8.41
CA GLN A 66 -5.51 51.39 -9.27
C GLN A 66 -4.89 50.08 -8.76
N VAL A 67 -5.68 49.30 -8.03
CA VAL A 67 -5.32 47.93 -7.68
C VAL A 67 -5.49 47.09 -8.96
N LYS A 68 -4.37 46.78 -9.63
CA LYS A 68 -4.30 45.66 -10.56
C LYS A 68 -4.88 44.44 -9.84
N LYS A 69 -5.92 43.82 -10.41
CA LYS A 69 -6.45 42.52 -9.97
C LYS A 69 -5.29 41.53 -9.86
N LEU A 70 -4.73 41.37 -8.65
CA LEU A 70 -3.94 40.20 -8.34
C LEU A 70 -4.88 39.00 -8.46
N ALA A 71 -4.48 38.04 -9.29
CA ALA A 71 -5.13 36.74 -9.35
C ALA A 71 -5.27 36.20 -7.91
N LYS A 72 -6.50 35.80 -7.54
CA LYS A 72 -6.75 35.13 -6.25
C LYS A 72 -5.72 34.01 -6.09
N SER A 73 -4.94 34.07 -5.02
CA SER A 73 -4.16 32.93 -4.55
C SER A 73 -5.09 31.71 -4.46
N PRO A 74 -4.64 30.51 -4.85
CA PRO A 74 -5.46 29.31 -4.71
C PRO A 74 -5.85 29.13 -3.24
N GLU A 75 -7.11 28.80 -2.99
CA GLU A 75 -7.51 28.28 -1.68
C GLU A 75 -6.67 27.03 -1.37
N PRO A 76 -6.15 26.89 -0.13
CA PRO A 76 -5.48 25.66 0.27
C PRO A 76 -6.44 24.48 0.08
N GLY A 77 -5.97 23.42 -0.57
CA GLY A 77 -6.75 22.19 -0.76
C GLY A 77 -7.53 22.03 -2.08
N LYS A 78 -7.14 22.68 -3.19
CA LYS A 78 -7.70 22.40 -4.54
C LYS A 78 -6.63 21.93 -5.52
N ILE A 79 -6.79 20.72 -6.08
CA ILE A 79 -5.96 20.16 -7.15
C ILE A 79 -6.29 20.97 -8.40
N VAL A 80 -5.26 21.52 -9.02
CA VAL A 80 -5.38 22.31 -10.23
C VAL A 80 -4.67 21.57 -11.35
N CYS A 81 -5.38 20.64 -11.99
CA CYS A 81 -4.94 20.09 -13.26
C CYS A 81 -5.19 21.13 -14.34
N ARG A 82 -4.23 21.54 -15.16
CA ARG A 82 -4.53 22.51 -16.24
C ARG A 82 -3.80 22.19 -17.53
N LYS A 83 -2.55 21.71 -17.43
CA LYS A 83 -1.69 21.31 -18.55
C LYS A 83 -0.63 20.32 -18.04
N GLY A 84 -0.93 19.04 -18.02
CA GLY A 84 -0.01 18.03 -17.51
C GLY A 84 -0.13 16.74 -18.30
N MET A 85 0.85 15.85 -18.13
CA MET A 85 0.89 14.55 -18.80
C MET A 85 -0.37 13.70 -18.55
N GLY A 86 -0.76 12.90 -19.55
CA GLY A 86 -1.62 11.74 -19.34
C GLY A 86 -0.78 10.58 -18.81
N ILE A 87 -1.01 10.18 -17.56
CA ILE A 87 -0.23 9.13 -16.87
C ILE A 87 -1.16 7.98 -16.52
N VAL A 88 -0.79 6.76 -16.91
CA VAL A 88 -1.59 5.56 -16.69
C VAL A 88 -0.76 4.53 -15.93
N PHE A 89 -1.01 4.41 -14.62
CA PHE A 89 -0.42 3.36 -13.81
C PHE A 89 -1.16 2.05 -14.03
N VAL A 90 -0.43 0.96 -14.19
CA VAL A 90 -1.01 -0.37 -14.30
C VAL A 90 -0.36 -1.25 -13.26
N GLY A 91 -1.17 -1.99 -12.50
CA GLY A 91 -0.68 -2.87 -11.44
C GLY A 91 -1.70 -3.88 -10.99
N ALA A 92 -1.23 -4.95 -10.33
CA ALA A 92 -2.11 -5.96 -9.73
C ALA A 92 -2.73 -5.49 -8.40
N GLU A 93 -2.21 -4.44 -7.77
CA GLU A 93 -2.70 -3.93 -6.49
C GLU A 93 -2.89 -2.42 -6.55
N VAL A 94 -3.98 -1.92 -5.95
CA VAL A 94 -4.22 -0.50 -5.72
C VAL A 94 -4.91 -0.35 -4.36
N GLY A 95 -4.23 0.28 -3.40
CA GLY A 95 -4.83 0.59 -2.10
C GLY A 95 -5.94 1.64 -2.22
N PRO A 96 -7.03 1.54 -1.43
CA PRO A 96 -7.31 0.54 -0.40
C PRO A 96 -8.04 -0.72 -0.89
N TRP A 97 -8.30 -0.88 -2.19
CA TRP A 97 -9.15 -1.93 -2.75
C TRP A 97 -8.48 -3.31 -2.79
N SER A 98 -7.20 -3.37 -3.17
CA SER A 98 -6.42 -4.60 -3.26
C SER A 98 -5.00 -4.33 -2.79
N LYS A 99 -4.57 -5.05 -1.75
CA LYS A 99 -3.27 -4.84 -1.10
C LYS A 99 -2.77 -6.12 -0.41
N THR A 100 -1.56 -6.55 -0.76
CA THR A 100 -0.80 -7.57 -0.03
C THR A 100 0.48 -7.00 0.61
N GLY A 101 0.95 -5.86 0.11
CA GLY A 101 2.16 -5.20 0.60
C GLY A 101 2.34 -3.80 0.01
N GLY A 102 3.60 -3.40 -0.17
CA GLY A 102 3.96 -2.04 -0.58
C GLY A 102 3.53 -1.65 -1.99
N LEU A 103 3.29 -2.61 -2.90
CA LEU A 103 2.81 -2.31 -4.26
C LEU A 103 1.48 -1.54 -4.22
N GLY A 104 0.50 -2.04 -3.46
CA GLY A 104 -0.79 -1.38 -3.27
C GLY A 104 -0.66 0.01 -2.62
N ASP A 105 0.30 0.20 -1.72
CA ASP A 105 0.57 1.51 -1.10
C ASP A 105 1.16 2.52 -2.09
N VAL A 106 2.10 2.10 -2.94
CA VAL A 106 2.66 2.99 -3.97
C VAL A 106 1.58 3.41 -4.96
N LEU A 107 0.78 2.47 -5.50
CA LEU A 107 -0.32 2.83 -6.40
C LEU A 107 -1.47 3.53 -5.67
N GLY A 108 -1.55 3.41 -4.34
CA GLY A 108 -2.45 4.20 -3.50
C GLY A 108 -2.03 5.66 -3.42
N GLY A 109 -0.75 5.95 -3.16
CA GLY A 109 -0.23 7.27 -2.79
C GLY A 109 0.48 8.08 -3.88
N LEU A 110 1.27 7.45 -4.76
CA LEU A 110 2.00 8.15 -5.82
C LEU A 110 1.07 8.77 -6.89
N PRO A 111 0.03 8.06 -7.40
CA PRO A 111 -0.86 8.63 -8.40
C PRO A 111 -1.61 9.89 -7.92
N PRO A 112 -2.16 9.95 -6.69
CA PRO A 112 -2.71 11.19 -6.14
C PRO A 112 -1.69 12.31 -6.03
N ALA A 113 -0.45 12.03 -5.63
CA ALA A 113 0.59 13.04 -5.54
C ALA A 113 0.91 13.65 -6.90
N LEU A 114 0.95 12.84 -7.97
CA LEU A 114 1.10 13.32 -9.35
C LEU A 114 -0.14 14.08 -9.85
N ALA A 115 -1.34 13.62 -9.50
CA ALA A 115 -2.57 14.36 -9.80
C ALA A 115 -2.57 15.74 -9.13
N ALA A 116 -2.05 15.84 -7.90
CA ALA A 116 -1.89 17.11 -7.18
C ALA A 116 -0.88 18.07 -7.83
N ARG A 117 0.06 17.56 -8.63
CA ARG A 117 0.92 18.36 -9.50
C ARG A 117 0.22 18.82 -10.79
N GLY A 118 -1.02 18.40 -11.01
CA GLY A 118 -1.86 18.86 -12.11
C GLY A 118 -1.83 17.98 -13.36
N HIS A 119 -1.30 16.75 -13.25
CA HIS A 119 -1.37 15.74 -14.30
C HIS A 119 -2.74 15.08 -14.37
N ARG A 120 -3.06 14.48 -15.53
CA ARG A 120 -4.23 13.59 -15.68
C ARG A 120 -3.78 12.17 -15.37
N VAL A 121 -4.26 11.61 -14.26
CA VAL A 121 -3.72 10.34 -13.75
C VAL A 121 -4.80 9.27 -13.63
N MET A 122 -4.54 8.13 -14.25
CA MET A 122 -5.36 6.92 -14.15
C MET A 122 -4.58 5.79 -13.47
N THR A 123 -5.28 4.95 -12.71
CA THR A 123 -4.76 3.63 -12.34
C THR A 123 -5.66 2.54 -12.89
N VAL A 124 -5.08 1.51 -13.51
CA VAL A 124 -5.79 0.33 -13.99
C VAL A 124 -5.32 -0.89 -13.19
N SER A 125 -6.25 -1.56 -12.52
CA SER A 125 -6.00 -2.82 -11.82
C SER A 125 -7.16 -3.80 -11.98
N PRO A 126 -7.01 -5.09 -11.66
CA PRO A 126 -8.13 -6.00 -11.69
C PRO A 126 -9.18 -5.69 -10.61
N ARG A 127 -10.43 -6.05 -10.89
CA ARG A 127 -11.53 -6.05 -9.91
C ARG A 127 -11.59 -7.41 -9.23
N TYR A 128 -11.00 -7.51 -8.05
CA TYR A 128 -10.99 -8.77 -7.28
C TYR A 128 -12.24 -8.99 -6.44
N ASP A 129 -13.02 -7.93 -6.19
CA ASP A 129 -14.20 -7.95 -5.32
C ASP A 129 -15.19 -6.88 -5.79
N GLN A 130 -16.41 -6.92 -5.24
CA GLN A 130 -17.48 -5.99 -5.58
C GLN A 130 -17.31 -4.66 -4.83
N TYR A 131 -16.31 -3.87 -5.23
CA TYR A 131 -16.00 -2.58 -4.60
C TYR A 131 -17.21 -1.63 -4.63
N ARG A 132 -17.64 -1.19 -3.45
CA ARG A 132 -18.84 -0.36 -3.26
C ARG A 132 -18.76 1.02 -3.91
N ASP A 133 -17.58 1.61 -3.94
CA ASP A 133 -17.33 2.95 -4.50
C ASP A 133 -16.94 2.94 -5.98
N ALA A 134 -16.99 1.77 -6.64
CA ALA A 134 -16.74 1.63 -8.08
C ALA A 134 -18.05 1.34 -8.82
N TRP A 135 -18.34 2.13 -9.86
CA TRP A 135 -19.52 1.96 -10.72
C TRP A 135 -19.15 1.36 -12.07
N ASP A 136 -20.07 0.59 -12.65
CA ASP A 136 -19.90 0.06 -14.01
C ASP A 136 -19.93 1.21 -15.03
N THR A 137 -18.95 1.25 -15.93
CA THR A 137 -18.92 2.23 -17.03
C THR A 137 -19.81 1.83 -18.20
N CYS A 138 -20.36 0.61 -18.18
CA CYS A 138 -21.08 -0.05 -19.27
C CYS A 138 -20.24 -0.26 -20.54
N VAL A 139 -18.93 -0.01 -20.49
CA VAL A 139 -18.02 -0.26 -21.60
C VAL A 139 -17.55 -1.72 -21.56
N LEU A 140 -17.75 -2.39 -22.69
CA LEU A 140 -17.35 -3.78 -22.94
C LEU A 140 -16.29 -3.81 -24.03
N VAL A 141 -15.23 -4.59 -23.81
CA VAL A 141 -14.19 -4.83 -24.83
C VAL A 141 -13.91 -6.31 -24.93
N ASP A 142 -13.84 -6.82 -26.16
CA ASP A 142 -13.50 -8.20 -26.47
C ASP A 142 -11.99 -8.30 -26.75
N ILE A 143 -11.27 -9.12 -25.97
CA ILE A 143 -9.81 -9.20 -25.98
C ILE A 143 -9.38 -10.65 -26.27
N GLN A 144 -8.50 -10.85 -27.25
CA GLN A 144 -7.89 -12.16 -27.50
C GLN A 144 -6.85 -12.47 -26.42
N VAL A 145 -7.09 -13.52 -25.62
CA VAL A 145 -6.15 -14.02 -24.60
C VAL A 145 -5.97 -15.52 -24.78
N GLY A 146 -4.75 -15.94 -25.10
CA GLY A 146 -4.47 -17.32 -25.48
C GLY A 146 -5.30 -17.74 -26.69
N ASN A 147 -6.14 -18.74 -26.50
CA ASN A 147 -7.00 -19.31 -27.53
C ASN A 147 -8.46 -18.82 -27.47
N ARG A 148 -8.80 -17.85 -26.61
CA ARG A 148 -10.16 -17.36 -26.42
C ARG A 148 -10.25 -15.86 -26.61
N VAL A 149 -11.42 -15.42 -27.05
CA VAL A 149 -11.83 -14.02 -26.95
C VAL A 149 -12.55 -13.88 -25.61
N GLU A 150 -11.98 -13.10 -24.70
CA GLU A 150 -12.51 -12.84 -23.37
C GLU A 150 -13.13 -11.44 -23.34
N ARG A 151 -14.35 -11.32 -22.83
CA ARG A 151 -15.08 -10.05 -22.74
C ARG A 151 -14.83 -9.40 -21.39
N VAL A 152 -14.20 -8.22 -21.37
CA VAL A 152 -13.95 -7.47 -20.14
C VAL A 152 -14.91 -6.31 -19.98
N ARG A 153 -15.23 -5.99 -18.72
CA ARG A 153 -15.92 -4.76 -18.32
C ARG A 153 -14.97 -3.85 -17.57
N PHE A 154 -15.24 -2.54 -17.64
CA PHE A 154 -14.51 -1.56 -16.84
C PHE A 154 -15.42 -0.95 -15.78
N PHE A 155 -14.97 -1.01 -14.54
CA PHE A 155 -15.55 -0.26 -13.43
C PHE A 155 -14.69 0.97 -13.16
N HIS A 156 -15.30 2.04 -12.67
CA HIS A 156 -14.62 3.31 -12.45
C HIS A 156 -14.95 3.89 -11.08
N CYS A 157 -13.96 4.53 -10.46
CA CYS A 157 -14.08 5.34 -9.26
C CYS A 157 -13.18 6.57 -9.41
N TYR A 158 -13.71 7.79 -9.21
CA TYR A 158 -12.88 9.00 -9.18
C TYR A 158 -12.56 9.37 -7.73
N LYS A 159 -11.28 9.31 -7.36
CA LYS A 159 -10.86 9.51 -5.97
C LYS A 159 -9.51 10.20 -5.88
N ARG A 160 -9.40 11.22 -5.03
CA ARG A 160 -8.16 12.01 -4.81
C ARG A 160 -7.54 12.56 -6.10
N GLY A 161 -8.38 13.00 -7.04
CA GLY A 161 -7.93 13.54 -8.34
C GLY A 161 -7.54 12.48 -9.38
N VAL A 162 -7.67 11.19 -9.06
CA VAL A 162 -7.23 10.06 -9.90
C VAL A 162 -8.45 9.29 -10.42
N ASP A 163 -8.43 8.95 -11.70
CA ASP A 163 -9.39 8.01 -12.30
C ASP A 163 -8.95 6.57 -11.97
N ARG A 164 -9.67 5.89 -11.09
CA ARG A 164 -9.38 4.51 -10.66
C ARG A 164 -10.25 3.55 -11.47
N VAL A 165 -9.62 2.81 -12.37
CA VAL A 165 -10.29 1.88 -13.29
C VAL A 165 -10.01 0.43 -12.86
N PHE A 166 -11.07 -0.36 -12.78
CA PHE A 166 -10.99 -1.77 -12.42
C PHE A 166 -11.45 -2.66 -13.57
N VAL A 167 -10.59 -3.60 -13.97
CA VAL A 167 -10.88 -4.60 -15.01
C VAL A 167 -11.70 -5.72 -14.39
N ASP A 168 -12.98 -5.79 -14.75
CA ASP A 168 -13.93 -6.80 -14.28
C ASP A 168 -13.97 -8.00 -15.23
N HIS A 169 -13.67 -9.17 -14.68
CA HIS A 169 -13.68 -10.45 -15.39
C HIS A 169 -13.78 -11.62 -14.38
N PRO A 170 -14.44 -12.75 -14.73
CA PRO A 170 -14.50 -13.95 -13.88
C PRO A 170 -13.15 -14.46 -13.37
N MET A 171 -12.09 -14.35 -14.19
CA MET A 171 -10.73 -14.76 -13.79
C MET A 171 -10.15 -13.94 -12.61
N PHE A 172 -10.77 -12.82 -12.25
CA PHE A 172 -10.41 -12.01 -11.08
C PHE A 172 -11.44 -12.15 -9.97
N LEU A 173 -12.70 -11.84 -10.26
CA LEU A 173 -13.76 -11.71 -9.25
C LEU A 173 -14.15 -13.06 -8.62
N GLU A 174 -14.29 -14.12 -9.41
CA GLU A 174 -14.76 -15.43 -8.91
C GLU A 174 -13.68 -16.19 -8.11
N LYS A 175 -12.41 -15.79 -8.23
CA LYS A 175 -11.29 -16.45 -7.55
C LYS A 175 -11.21 -16.09 -6.06
N VAL A 176 -11.70 -14.90 -5.70
CA VAL A 176 -11.63 -14.35 -4.36
C VAL A 176 -13.06 -14.16 -3.85
N TRP A 177 -13.75 -15.27 -3.54
CA TRP A 177 -15.09 -15.18 -2.96
C TRP A 177 -14.98 -14.76 -1.48
N GLY A 178 -15.56 -13.59 -1.14
CA GLY A 178 -15.49 -12.95 0.19
C GLY A 178 -14.58 -11.71 0.18
N LYS A 179 -14.69 -10.84 1.20
CA LYS A 179 -13.90 -9.60 1.33
C LYS A 179 -12.44 -9.88 0.98
N THR A 180 -11.93 -9.18 -0.03
CA THR A 180 -10.62 -9.40 -0.66
C THR A 180 -9.53 -9.69 0.39
N GLY A 181 -9.18 -10.96 0.57
CA GLY A 181 -8.07 -11.38 1.42
C GLY A 181 -6.73 -11.33 0.66
N SER A 182 -5.67 -11.84 1.28
CA SER A 182 -4.31 -11.98 0.70
C SER A 182 -4.19 -12.95 -0.50
N LYS A 183 -5.30 -13.34 -1.13
CA LYS A 183 -5.38 -14.39 -2.17
C LYS A 183 -5.37 -13.85 -3.60
N ILE A 184 -4.79 -12.68 -3.83
CA ILE A 184 -4.75 -12.02 -5.15
C ILE A 184 -4.02 -12.89 -6.19
N TYR A 185 -2.91 -13.49 -5.78
CA TYR A 185 -1.99 -14.24 -6.66
C TYR A 185 -2.21 -15.76 -6.61
N GLY A 186 -2.84 -16.27 -5.56
CA GLY A 186 -2.97 -17.69 -5.31
C GLY A 186 -3.88 -18.04 -4.13
N PRO A 187 -4.32 -19.30 -4.00
CA PRO A 187 -5.24 -19.73 -2.94
C PRO A 187 -4.62 -19.67 -1.53
N ARG A 188 -3.29 -19.73 -1.43
CA ARG A 188 -2.51 -19.63 -0.18
C ARG A 188 -1.10 -19.12 -0.48
N ALA A 189 -0.45 -18.53 0.52
CA ALA A 189 0.93 -18.05 0.39
C ALA A 189 1.87 -19.18 -0.08
N GLY A 190 2.71 -18.88 -1.08
CA GLY A 190 3.64 -19.83 -1.70
C GLY A 190 3.02 -20.78 -2.74
N LEU A 191 1.74 -20.63 -3.09
CA LEU A 191 1.10 -21.37 -4.18
C LEU A 191 0.27 -20.43 -5.05
N ASP A 192 0.71 -20.24 -6.29
CA ASP A 192 0.05 -19.38 -7.28
C ASP A 192 -1.13 -20.06 -7.99
N TYR A 193 -2.06 -19.27 -8.52
CA TYR A 193 -3.06 -19.81 -9.45
C TYR A 193 -2.43 -20.18 -10.79
N LYS A 194 -2.85 -21.32 -11.36
CA LYS A 194 -2.32 -21.84 -12.64
C LYS A 194 -2.61 -20.92 -13.83
N ASP A 195 -3.68 -20.14 -13.77
CA ASP A 195 -4.12 -19.22 -14.81
C ASP A 195 -3.54 -17.80 -14.67
N ASN A 196 -2.56 -17.57 -13.79
CA ASN A 196 -1.91 -16.27 -13.62
C ASN A 196 -1.38 -15.68 -14.93
N GLN A 197 -0.86 -16.50 -15.85
CA GLN A 197 -0.42 -16.04 -17.17
C GLN A 197 -1.57 -15.42 -17.97
N LEU A 198 -2.72 -16.08 -18.03
CA LEU A 198 -3.87 -15.55 -18.78
C LEU A 198 -4.46 -14.32 -18.09
N ARG A 199 -4.56 -14.36 -16.75
CA ARG A 199 -5.05 -13.24 -15.92
C ARG A 199 -4.26 -11.96 -16.18
N PHE A 200 -2.94 -12.02 -16.11
CA PHE A 200 -2.10 -10.83 -16.20
C PHE A 200 -1.78 -10.41 -17.64
N SER A 201 -1.91 -11.33 -18.62
CA SER A 201 -2.02 -10.99 -20.04
C SER A 201 -3.30 -10.18 -20.31
N LEU A 202 -4.46 -10.65 -19.82
CA LEU A 202 -5.74 -9.95 -19.92
C LEU A 202 -5.67 -8.54 -19.31
N LEU A 203 -5.08 -8.41 -18.11
CA LEU A 203 -4.89 -7.10 -17.47
C LEU A 203 -4.06 -6.14 -18.35
N SER A 204 -2.95 -6.62 -18.90
CA SER A 204 -2.04 -5.79 -19.71
C SER A 204 -2.72 -5.30 -20.99
N LEU A 205 -3.52 -6.15 -21.65
CA LEU A 205 -4.29 -5.79 -22.84
C LEU A 205 -5.45 -4.84 -22.50
N ALA A 206 -6.24 -5.14 -21.47
CA ALA A 206 -7.34 -4.29 -21.04
C ALA A 206 -6.87 -2.89 -20.61
N ALA A 207 -5.68 -2.79 -20.01
CA ALA A 207 -5.09 -1.52 -19.63
C ALA A 207 -4.64 -0.66 -20.84
N LEU A 208 -4.35 -1.28 -21.98
CA LEU A 208 -4.08 -0.56 -23.24
C LEU A 208 -5.38 -0.10 -23.92
N GLU A 209 -6.52 -0.71 -23.62
CA GLU A 209 -7.82 -0.27 -24.13
C GLU A 209 -8.39 0.92 -23.35
N ALA A 210 -8.29 0.88 -22.01
CA ALA A 210 -8.92 1.84 -21.12
C ALA A 210 -8.71 3.33 -21.49
N PRO A 211 -7.49 3.80 -21.86
CA PRO A 211 -7.27 5.21 -22.21
C PRO A 211 -8.02 5.68 -23.46
N ARG A 212 -8.34 4.75 -24.37
CA ARG A 212 -9.01 5.04 -25.65
C ARG A 212 -10.52 4.96 -25.53
N VAL A 213 -11.03 3.95 -24.82
CA VAL A 213 -12.45 3.59 -24.84
C VAL A 213 -13.27 4.27 -23.73
N LEU A 214 -12.64 4.67 -22.62
CA LEU A 214 -13.35 5.24 -21.48
C LEU A 214 -13.52 6.75 -21.61
N ASN A 215 -14.75 7.20 -21.78
CA ASN A 215 -15.09 8.62 -21.76
C ASN A 215 -15.28 9.11 -20.31
N LEU A 216 -14.24 9.71 -19.73
CA LEU A 216 -14.21 10.10 -18.32
C LEU A 216 -14.38 11.62 -18.17
N ILE A 217 -15.38 12.03 -17.38
CA ILE A 217 -15.78 13.45 -17.21
C ILE A 217 -15.69 13.93 -15.76
N SER A 218 -15.18 13.10 -14.85
CA SER A 218 -15.12 13.42 -13.41
C SER A 218 -14.11 14.51 -13.07
N ASN A 219 -13.10 14.71 -13.93
CA ASN A 219 -12.09 15.74 -13.73
C ASN A 219 -12.60 17.10 -14.28
N LYS A 220 -12.44 18.17 -13.49
CA LYS A 220 -12.88 19.52 -13.87
C LYS A 220 -12.15 20.09 -15.10
N TYR A 221 -10.94 19.61 -15.36
CA TYR A 221 -10.02 20.22 -16.32
C TYR A 221 -9.72 19.32 -17.52
N PHE A 222 -10.00 18.03 -17.40
CA PHE A 222 -9.90 17.05 -18.47
C PHE A 222 -11.22 16.32 -18.63
N SER A 223 -11.68 16.18 -19.86
CA SER A 223 -12.91 15.47 -20.20
C SER A 223 -12.66 14.65 -21.45
N GLY A 224 -13.40 13.56 -21.64
CA GLY A 224 -13.20 12.69 -22.80
C GLY A 224 -12.34 11.46 -22.49
N PRO A 225 -11.96 10.70 -23.52
CA PRO A 225 -10.91 9.69 -23.39
C PRO A 225 -9.58 10.31 -22.95
N TYR A 226 -8.69 9.48 -22.40
CA TYR A 226 -7.31 9.87 -22.11
C TYR A 226 -6.52 10.10 -23.40
N GLY A 227 -6.86 9.37 -24.46
CA GLY A 227 -6.22 9.48 -25.76
C GLY A 227 -4.98 8.61 -25.89
N GLU A 228 -4.13 8.95 -26.84
CA GLU A 228 -2.98 8.13 -27.25
C GLU A 228 -1.62 8.68 -26.79
N ASP A 229 -1.56 9.95 -26.41
CA ASP A 229 -0.34 10.60 -25.94
C ASP A 229 -0.22 10.43 -24.41
N VAL A 230 0.11 9.20 -23.99
CA VAL A 230 0.18 8.82 -22.57
C VAL A 230 1.52 8.20 -22.18
N VAL A 231 1.89 8.38 -20.92
CA VAL A 231 2.95 7.63 -20.26
C VAL A 231 2.31 6.50 -19.45
N PHE A 232 2.56 5.26 -19.87
CA PHE A 232 2.20 4.09 -19.07
C PHE A 232 3.28 3.84 -18.02
N VAL A 233 2.86 3.55 -16.79
CA VAL A 233 3.72 3.08 -15.71
C VAL A 233 3.32 1.65 -15.36
N ALA A 234 4.06 0.68 -15.89
CA ALA A 234 3.87 -0.74 -15.64
C ALA A 234 4.61 -1.14 -14.35
N ASN A 235 3.88 -1.66 -13.37
CA ASN A 235 4.40 -2.05 -12.05
C ASN A 235 4.52 -3.58 -11.93
N ASP A 236 5.74 -4.04 -11.65
CA ASP A 236 6.12 -5.45 -11.46
C ASP A 236 5.78 -6.40 -12.63
N TRP A 237 6.17 -7.67 -12.47
CA TRP A 237 6.06 -8.70 -13.50
C TRP A 237 4.63 -8.87 -14.06
N HIS A 238 3.59 -8.61 -13.25
CA HIS A 238 2.18 -8.70 -13.64
C HIS A 238 1.83 -7.83 -14.85
N THR A 239 2.57 -6.74 -15.06
CA THR A 239 2.29 -5.78 -16.14
C THR A 239 3.46 -5.67 -17.12
N ALA A 240 4.46 -6.56 -16.99
CA ALA A 240 5.65 -6.55 -17.83
C ALA A 240 5.38 -6.91 -19.30
N LEU A 241 4.19 -7.43 -19.62
CA LEU A 241 3.75 -7.63 -21.01
C LEU A 241 3.26 -6.36 -21.69
N LEU A 242 2.85 -5.34 -20.93
CA LEU A 242 2.31 -4.09 -21.47
C LEU A 242 3.20 -3.45 -22.55
N PRO A 243 4.53 -3.25 -22.35
CA PRO A 243 5.37 -2.69 -23.41
C PRO A 243 5.46 -3.58 -24.66
N CYS A 244 5.40 -4.90 -24.50
CA CYS A 244 5.41 -5.84 -25.62
C CYS A 244 4.12 -5.70 -26.45
N TYR A 245 2.96 -5.69 -25.78
CA TYR A 245 1.65 -5.52 -26.45
C TYR A 245 1.51 -4.15 -27.09
N LEU A 246 1.93 -3.09 -26.41
CA LEU A 246 1.93 -1.73 -26.95
C LEU A 246 2.65 -1.68 -28.30
N LYS A 247 3.88 -2.19 -28.37
CA LYS A 247 4.69 -2.18 -29.60
C LYS A 247 4.12 -3.08 -30.69
N SER A 248 3.75 -4.31 -30.33
CA SER A 248 3.39 -5.36 -31.29
C SER A 248 1.99 -5.22 -31.87
N ILE A 249 1.01 -4.83 -31.06
CA ILE A 249 -0.41 -4.82 -31.45
C ILE A 249 -0.85 -3.40 -31.84
N TYR A 250 -0.46 -2.38 -31.07
CA TYR A 250 -1.00 -1.04 -31.23
C TYR A 250 -0.11 -0.16 -32.11
N GLN A 251 1.17 -0.03 -31.79
CA GLN A 251 2.09 0.84 -32.53
C GLN A 251 2.31 0.35 -33.97
N SER A 252 2.29 -0.97 -34.20
CA SER A 252 2.33 -1.57 -35.54
C SER A 252 1.14 -1.17 -36.42
N GLN A 253 -0.01 -0.81 -35.81
CA GLN A 253 -1.22 -0.33 -36.49
C GLN A 253 -1.33 1.20 -36.49
N GLY A 254 -0.30 1.90 -36.02
CA GLY A 254 -0.28 3.35 -35.95
C GLY A 254 -1.07 3.96 -34.79
N ILE A 255 -1.42 3.16 -33.78
CA ILE A 255 -2.06 3.58 -32.53
C ILE A 255 -0.97 3.77 -31.45
N TYR A 256 -1.12 4.74 -30.55
CA TYR A 256 -0.17 5.00 -29.45
C TYR A 256 1.26 5.30 -29.94
N LYS A 257 1.41 5.95 -31.10
CA LYS A 257 2.73 6.21 -31.72
C LYS A 257 3.68 6.96 -30.78
N ASN A 258 3.16 7.90 -29.99
CA ASN A 258 3.95 8.71 -29.08
C ASN A 258 3.98 8.16 -27.64
N ALA A 259 3.16 7.15 -27.33
CA ALA A 259 3.07 6.62 -25.98
C ALA A 259 4.39 5.99 -25.54
N LYS A 260 4.72 6.17 -24.26
CA LYS A 260 5.93 5.64 -23.65
C LYS A 260 5.59 4.75 -22.46
N VAL A 261 6.50 3.86 -22.11
CA VAL A 261 6.33 2.92 -21.00
C VAL A 261 7.50 3.04 -20.05
N VAL A 262 7.19 3.34 -18.80
CA VAL A 262 8.08 3.22 -17.66
C VAL A 262 7.78 1.88 -17.00
N PHE A 263 8.78 1.02 -16.85
CA PHE A 263 8.66 -0.22 -16.11
C PHE A 263 9.26 -0.06 -14.71
N CYS A 264 8.44 -0.18 -13.67
CA CYS A 264 8.84 -0.01 -12.29
C CYS A 264 8.92 -1.37 -11.57
N ILE A 265 10.11 -1.70 -11.09
CA ILE A 265 10.39 -2.90 -10.31
C ILE A 265 10.22 -2.56 -8.83
N HIS A 266 9.19 -3.12 -8.19
CA HIS A 266 8.98 -3.01 -6.74
C HIS A 266 9.63 -4.16 -6.00
N ASN A 267 9.77 -5.34 -6.63
CA ASN A 267 10.50 -6.47 -6.06
C ASN A 267 11.05 -7.41 -7.14
N ILE A 268 12.39 -7.52 -7.23
CA ILE A 268 13.07 -8.37 -8.22
C ILE A 268 12.87 -9.88 -8.00
N ALA A 269 12.44 -10.29 -6.81
CA ALA A 269 12.29 -11.71 -6.48
C ALA A 269 11.14 -12.37 -7.27
N TYR A 270 10.15 -11.60 -7.71
CA TYR A 270 9.00 -12.09 -8.47
C TYR A 270 9.07 -11.62 -9.92
N GLN A 271 9.37 -12.52 -10.84
CA GLN A 271 9.74 -12.16 -12.23
C GLN A 271 8.76 -12.66 -13.31
N GLY A 272 7.74 -13.44 -12.94
CA GLY A 272 6.87 -14.11 -13.91
C GLY A 272 7.65 -15.11 -14.76
N ARG A 273 8.27 -16.10 -14.09
CA ARG A 273 9.03 -17.19 -14.74
C ARG A 273 8.08 -18.35 -15.06
N PHE A 274 7.81 -18.57 -16.33
CA PHE A 274 6.88 -19.62 -16.80
C PHE A 274 7.55 -20.58 -17.77
N SER A 275 6.85 -21.66 -18.15
CA SER A 275 7.39 -22.63 -19.11
C SER A 275 7.67 -21.95 -20.45
N PHE A 276 8.76 -22.34 -21.11
CA PHE A 276 9.11 -21.79 -22.42
C PHE A 276 8.04 -22.07 -23.50
N SER A 277 7.31 -23.18 -23.38
CA SER A 277 6.18 -23.54 -24.27
C SER A 277 5.04 -22.53 -24.22
N ASP A 278 4.88 -21.85 -23.09
CA ASP A 278 3.73 -21.01 -22.80
C ASP A 278 3.79 -19.67 -23.52
N PHE A 279 4.90 -19.35 -24.18
CA PHE A 279 5.01 -18.15 -25.03
C PHE A 279 3.89 -18.07 -26.07
N SER A 280 3.45 -19.22 -26.59
CA SER A 280 2.34 -19.30 -27.55
C SER A 280 1.01 -18.77 -27.00
N LEU A 281 0.80 -18.82 -25.68
CA LEU A 281 -0.40 -18.31 -25.01
C LEU A 281 -0.45 -16.78 -24.94
N LEU A 282 0.67 -16.11 -25.20
CA LEU A 282 0.76 -14.65 -25.10
C LEU A 282 0.25 -13.93 -26.34
N ASN A 283 0.00 -14.64 -27.45
CA ASN A 283 -0.39 -14.07 -28.74
C ASN A 283 0.58 -12.98 -29.25
N LEU A 284 1.86 -13.04 -28.86
CA LEU A 284 2.91 -12.14 -29.30
C LEU A 284 3.63 -12.68 -30.54
N PRO A 285 4.09 -11.82 -31.46
CA PRO A 285 4.92 -12.23 -32.59
C PRO A 285 6.22 -12.91 -32.13
N THR A 286 6.71 -13.88 -32.90
CA THR A 286 7.95 -14.62 -32.61
C THR A 286 9.18 -13.72 -32.43
N SER A 287 9.20 -12.53 -33.02
CA SER A 287 10.28 -11.54 -32.85
C SER A 287 10.50 -11.11 -31.40
N PHE A 288 9.47 -11.15 -30.55
CA PHE A 288 9.60 -10.82 -29.12
C PHE A 288 10.14 -11.98 -28.28
N LYS A 289 10.19 -13.20 -28.82
CA LYS A 289 10.53 -14.40 -28.04
C LYS A 289 11.92 -14.33 -27.38
N SER A 290 12.88 -13.66 -28.00
CA SER A 290 14.23 -13.41 -27.45
C SER A 290 14.20 -12.52 -26.21
N SER A 291 13.28 -11.56 -26.13
CA SER A 291 13.09 -10.69 -24.96
C SER A 291 12.63 -11.51 -23.74
N PHE A 292 11.87 -12.58 -23.95
CA PHE A 292 11.41 -13.49 -22.90
C PHE A 292 12.38 -14.62 -22.56
N ASP A 293 13.21 -15.06 -23.52
CA ASP A 293 14.07 -16.23 -23.35
C ASP A 293 15.04 -16.06 -22.17
N PHE A 294 15.02 -17.01 -21.24
CA PHE A 294 15.71 -16.92 -19.97
C PHE A 294 16.15 -18.32 -19.52
N ILE A 295 17.38 -18.42 -19.02
CA ILE A 295 17.88 -19.63 -18.38
C ILE A 295 17.76 -19.45 -16.88
N ASP A 296 16.81 -20.14 -16.28
CA ASP A 296 16.63 -20.15 -14.83
C ASP A 296 17.67 -21.06 -14.20
N GLY A 297 18.58 -20.48 -13.44
CA GLY A 297 19.64 -21.15 -12.70
C GLY A 297 19.20 -21.68 -11.33
N TYR A 298 18.00 -21.31 -10.84
CA TYR A 298 17.50 -21.82 -9.56
C TYR A 298 17.02 -23.27 -9.68
N VAL A 299 17.37 -24.06 -8.67
CA VAL A 299 17.04 -25.49 -8.59
C VAL A 299 15.53 -25.72 -8.43
N LYS A 300 14.76 -24.73 -7.94
CA LYS A 300 13.32 -24.86 -7.63
C LYS A 300 12.47 -23.90 -8.49
N PRO A 301 11.38 -24.36 -9.13
CA PRO A 301 10.90 -25.75 -9.18
C PRO A 301 11.76 -26.64 -10.11
N VAL A 302 12.36 -26.08 -11.16
CA VAL A 302 13.25 -26.77 -12.11
C VAL A 302 14.19 -25.74 -12.75
N LYS A 303 15.50 -26.06 -12.79
CA LYS A 303 16.51 -25.33 -13.57
C LYS A 303 16.26 -25.53 -15.06
N GLY A 304 16.37 -24.49 -15.88
CA GLY A 304 16.29 -24.65 -17.32
C GLY A 304 15.68 -23.46 -18.05
N ARG A 305 15.43 -23.68 -19.34
CA ARG A 305 14.90 -22.65 -20.24
C ARG A 305 13.45 -22.32 -19.90
N LYS A 306 13.16 -21.03 -19.70
CA LYS A 306 11.87 -20.47 -19.33
C LYS A 306 11.57 -19.21 -20.14
N ILE A 307 10.32 -18.75 -20.09
CA ILE A 307 10.03 -17.34 -20.37
C ILE A 307 10.09 -16.54 -19.06
N ASN A 308 10.63 -15.32 -19.14
CA ASN A 308 10.71 -14.39 -18.02
C ASN A 308 10.05 -13.07 -18.43
N TRP A 309 8.89 -12.79 -17.84
CA TRP A 309 8.11 -11.60 -18.19
C TRP A 309 8.80 -10.31 -17.74
N MET A 310 9.38 -10.28 -16.54
CA MET A 310 10.12 -9.11 -16.06
C MET A 310 11.31 -8.77 -16.95
N LYS A 311 12.05 -9.78 -17.44
CA LYS A 311 13.12 -9.59 -18.43
C LYS A 311 12.59 -8.90 -19.69
N ALA A 312 11.46 -9.37 -20.23
CA ALA A 312 10.84 -8.75 -21.39
C ALA A 312 10.38 -7.31 -21.11
N GLY A 313 9.76 -7.05 -19.95
CA GLY A 313 9.37 -5.70 -19.52
C GLY A 313 10.55 -4.74 -19.43
N ILE A 314 11.69 -5.20 -18.89
CA ILE A 314 12.93 -4.42 -18.81
C ILE A 314 13.43 -4.06 -20.22
N ILE A 315 13.53 -5.05 -21.12
CA ILE A 315 14.05 -4.86 -22.48
C ILE A 315 13.12 -3.98 -23.32
N GLU A 316 11.81 -4.17 -23.21
CA GLU A 316 10.84 -3.54 -24.09
C GLU A 316 10.35 -2.18 -23.59
N SER A 317 10.58 -1.83 -22.33
CA SER A 317 10.23 -0.51 -21.79
C SER A 317 11.14 0.61 -22.32
N HIS A 318 10.67 1.86 -22.21
CA HIS A 318 11.46 3.04 -22.57
C HIS A 318 12.34 3.52 -21.41
N ARG A 319 11.93 3.19 -20.17
CA ARG A 319 12.69 3.50 -18.96
C ARG A 319 12.42 2.45 -17.89
N VAL A 320 13.45 2.09 -17.14
CA VAL A 320 13.35 1.18 -16.01
C VAL A 320 13.60 1.94 -14.72
N LEU A 321 12.65 1.82 -13.79
CA LEU A 321 12.74 2.38 -12.45
C LEU A 321 12.67 1.30 -11.38
N THR A 322 13.16 1.64 -10.20
CA THR A 322 12.85 0.93 -8.97
C THR A 322 12.67 1.92 -7.81
N VAL A 323 12.34 1.40 -6.64
CA VAL A 323 11.79 2.13 -5.50
C VAL A 323 12.85 2.65 -4.53
N SER A 324 14.13 2.66 -4.90
CA SER A 324 15.24 3.17 -4.07
C SER A 324 16.53 3.30 -4.91
N PRO A 325 17.28 4.41 -4.76
CA PRO A 325 18.61 4.56 -5.35
C PRO A 325 19.60 3.45 -4.96
N HIS A 326 19.69 3.11 -3.67
CA HIS A 326 20.59 2.06 -3.21
C HIS A 326 20.18 0.69 -3.74
N TYR A 327 18.88 0.39 -3.79
CA TYR A 327 18.38 -0.85 -4.36
C TYR A 327 18.68 -0.95 -5.86
N ALA A 328 18.58 0.16 -6.62
CA ALA A 328 18.99 0.16 -8.03
C ALA A 328 20.46 -0.26 -8.21
N GLN A 329 21.35 0.20 -7.32
CA GLN A 329 22.76 -0.22 -7.29
C GLN A 329 22.91 -1.69 -6.92
N GLU A 330 22.16 -2.17 -5.92
CA GLU A 330 22.14 -3.58 -5.54
C GLU A 330 21.73 -4.48 -6.69
N LEU A 331 20.67 -4.12 -7.44
CA LEU A 331 20.16 -4.93 -8.54
C LEU A 331 21.15 -5.14 -9.67
N VAL A 332 21.98 -4.13 -9.98
CA VAL A 332 23.00 -4.24 -11.03
C VAL A 332 24.34 -4.79 -10.51
N SER A 333 24.50 -4.96 -9.19
CA SER A 333 25.78 -5.34 -8.57
C SER A 333 26.19 -6.78 -8.85
N GLY A 334 25.23 -7.68 -9.08
CA GLY A 334 25.52 -9.06 -9.49
C GLY A 334 24.33 -10.01 -9.37
N VAL A 335 24.56 -11.23 -9.84
CA VAL A 335 23.54 -12.28 -10.03
C VAL A 335 22.69 -12.55 -8.78
N ALA A 336 23.28 -12.55 -7.59
CA ALA A 336 22.56 -12.86 -6.35
C ALA A 336 21.52 -11.80 -5.99
N LYS A 337 21.87 -10.50 -6.09
CA LYS A 337 20.97 -9.39 -5.74
C LYS A 337 20.04 -9.01 -6.91
N GLY A 338 20.52 -9.11 -8.15
CA GLY A 338 19.71 -8.92 -9.35
C GLY A 338 18.87 -10.13 -9.74
N VAL A 339 18.99 -11.25 -9.02
CA VAL A 339 18.26 -12.51 -9.24
C VAL A 339 18.32 -12.88 -10.73
N GLU A 340 19.55 -12.96 -11.25
CA GLU A 340 19.92 -13.32 -12.64
C GLU A 340 19.52 -12.31 -13.73
N LEU A 341 18.98 -11.14 -13.36
CA LEU A 341 18.66 -10.05 -14.28
C LEU A 341 19.64 -8.87 -14.21
N ASP A 342 20.68 -8.95 -13.38
CA ASP A 342 21.70 -7.92 -13.15
C ASP A 342 22.33 -7.39 -14.46
N ASN A 343 22.72 -8.30 -15.36
CA ASN A 343 23.31 -7.93 -16.65
C ASN A 343 22.31 -7.23 -17.58
N ILE A 344 21.05 -7.64 -17.56
CA ILE A 344 20.00 -7.01 -18.39
C ILE A 344 19.68 -5.62 -17.85
N LEU A 345 19.59 -5.47 -16.53
CA LEU A 345 19.38 -4.18 -15.87
C LEU A 345 20.55 -3.21 -16.12
N ARG A 346 21.79 -3.70 -16.08
CA ARG A 346 22.96 -2.87 -16.40
C ARG A 346 22.93 -2.34 -17.83
N LYS A 347 22.49 -3.16 -18.78
CA LYS A 347 22.37 -2.77 -20.20
C LYS A 347 21.21 -1.80 -20.44
N ALA A 348 20.06 -2.04 -19.82
CA ALA A 348 18.89 -1.17 -19.96
C ALA A 348 19.07 0.18 -19.23
N GLY A 349 19.89 0.20 -18.17
CA GLY A 349 19.95 1.31 -17.23
C GLY A 349 18.74 1.29 -16.29
N ILE A 350 18.99 1.48 -15.00
CA ILE A 350 17.95 1.54 -13.98
C ILE A 350 18.18 2.74 -13.08
N SER A 351 17.11 3.42 -12.70
CA SER A 351 17.16 4.51 -11.72
C SER A 351 16.26 4.21 -10.53
N GLY A 352 16.70 4.61 -9.35
CA GLY A 352 15.94 4.43 -8.12
C GLY A 352 15.29 5.72 -7.66
N ILE A 353 14.02 5.66 -7.25
CA ILE A 353 13.33 6.77 -6.59
C ILE A 353 12.70 6.23 -5.31
N THR A 354 13.17 6.70 -4.16
CA THR A 354 12.66 6.28 -2.85
C THR A 354 11.17 6.57 -2.72
N ASN A 355 10.41 5.60 -2.20
CA ASN A 355 8.97 5.79 -1.97
C ASN A 355 8.70 6.84 -0.89
N GLY A 356 7.55 7.51 -1.01
CA GLY A 356 6.92 8.21 0.11
C GLY A 356 5.96 7.30 0.87
N MET A 357 5.25 7.86 1.83
CA MET A 357 4.15 7.21 2.56
C MET A 357 2.90 8.09 2.57
N ASP A 358 1.73 7.47 2.78
CA ASP A 358 0.48 8.21 2.99
C ASP A 358 0.47 8.84 4.39
N VAL A 359 0.81 10.13 4.45
CA VAL A 359 0.85 10.93 5.68
C VAL A 359 -0.53 11.34 6.20
N GLN A 360 -1.63 10.86 5.59
CA GLN A 360 -2.99 10.99 6.12
C GLN A 360 -3.43 9.72 6.83
N GLU A 361 -3.14 8.56 6.25
CA GLU A 361 -3.36 7.27 6.89
C GLU A 361 -2.44 7.11 8.10
N TRP A 362 -1.15 7.42 7.93
CA TRP A 362 -0.12 7.28 8.97
C TRP A 362 0.27 8.65 9.53
N ASN A 363 -0.52 9.14 10.48
CA ASN A 363 -0.29 10.42 11.14
C ASN A 363 -0.66 10.40 12.62
N PRO A 364 0.31 10.48 13.56
CA PRO A 364 0.01 10.42 14.99
C PRO A 364 -0.88 11.55 15.50
N ALA A 365 -1.00 12.67 14.77
CA ALA A 365 -1.88 13.77 15.15
C ALA A 365 -3.36 13.52 14.81
N THR A 366 -3.65 12.64 13.86
CA THR A 366 -5.02 12.40 13.34
C THR A 366 -5.43 10.93 13.30
N ASP A 367 -4.53 10.03 13.69
CA ASP A 367 -4.74 8.59 13.68
C ASP A 367 -6.00 8.21 14.49
N LYS A 368 -6.82 7.36 13.89
CA LYS A 368 -8.10 6.87 14.44
C LYS A 368 -7.95 5.59 15.27
N HIS A 369 -6.80 4.93 15.20
CA HIS A 369 -6.53 3.65 15.85
C HIS A 369 -5.81 3.80 17.20
N ILE A 370 -5.29 4.99 17.51
CA ILE A 370 -4.64 5.29 18.78
C ILE A 370 -5.52 6.20 19.64
N SER A 371 -5.50 5.97 20.96
CA SER A 371 -6.33 6.73 21.92
C SER A 371 -5.81 8.13 22.17
N ILE A 372 -4.49 8.32 22.13
CA ILE A 372 -3.81 9.59 22.40
C ILE A 372 -3.09 10.03 21.15
N LYS A 373 -3.52 11.17 20.61
CA LYS A 373 -2.90 11.81 19.44
C LYS A 373 -1.75 12.70 19.88
N TYR A 374 -0.74 12.82 19.03
CA TYR A 374 0.45 13.61 19.37
C TYR A 374 1.14 14.20 18.15
N THR A 375 1.96 15.21 18.44
CA THR A 375 2.84 15.91 17.50
C THR A 375 4.29 15.74 17.96
N PRO A 376 5.30 16.18 17.19
CA PRO A 376 6.69 16.15 17.66
C PRO A 376 6.90 16.84 19.01
N GLU A 377 6.11 17.86 19.33
CA GLU A 377 6.20 18.62 20.59
C GLU A 377 5.67 17.82 21.79
N THR A 378 4.68 16.93 21.58
CA THR A 378 4.03 16.17 22.66
C THR A 378 4.40 14.68 22.70
N VAL A 379 5.24 14.22 21.76
CA VAL A 379 5.62 12.80 21.59
C VAL A 379 6.16 12.16 22.86
N MET A 380 6.98 12.89 23.63
CA MET A 380 7.62 12.38 24.86
C MET A 380 6.62 12.14 25.99
N LEU A 381 5.44 12.78 25.94
CA LEU A 381 4.37 12.58 26.91
C LEU A 381 3.39 11.49 26.42
N ALA A 382 3.09 11.46 25.12
CA ALA A 382 2.09 10.57 24.56
C ALA A 382 2.57 9.13 24.38
N LYS A 383 3.79 8.91 23.87
CA LYS A 383 4.29 7.55 23.58
C LYS A 383 4.33 6.65 24.82
N PRO A 384 4.76 7.10 26.02
CA PRO A 384 4.70 6.27 27.22
C PRO A 384 3.29 5.75 27.54
N LEU A 385 2.26 6.59 27.40
CA LEU A 385 0.87 6.20 27.64
C LEU A 385 0.36 5.22 26.56
N LEU A 386 0.74 5.44 25.30
CA LEU A 386 0.42 4.51 24.21
C LEU A 386 1.15 3.17 24.36
N LYS A 387 2.37 3.18 24.91
CA LYS A 387 3.13 1.97 25.23
C LYS A 387 2.43 1.14 26.29
N GLU A 388 1.97 1.76 27.38
CA GLU A 388 1.20 1.09 28.43
C GLU A 388 -0.10 0.50 27.88
N ALA A 389 -0.80 1.25 27.02
CA ALA A 389 -1.99 0.74 26.32
C ALA A 389 -1.68 -0.43 25.39
N LEU A 390 -0.57 -0.38 24.66
CA LEU A 390 -0.10 -1.47 23.80
C LEU A 390 0.25 -2.72 24.63
N GLN A 391 1.02 -2.56 25.71
CA GLN A 391 1.38 -3.64 26.64
C GLN A 391 0.13 -4.33 27.18
N SER A 392 -0.84 -3.55 27.67
CA SER A 392 -2.12 -4.06 28.14
C SER A 392 -2.88 -4.81 27.03
N LEU A 393 -2.96 -4.24 25.82
CA LEU A 393 -3.67 -4.81 24.68
C LEU A 393 -3.15 -6.19 24.28
N VAL A 394 -1.83 -6.42 24.37
CA VAL A 394 -1.21 -7.71 24.04
C VAL A 394 -0.97 -8.59 25.29
N GLY A 395 -1.40 -8.15 26.47
CA GLY A 395 -1.29 -8.89 27.72
C GLY A 395 0.14 -9.02 28.26
N LEU A 396 1.02 -8.05 27.98
CA LEU A 396 2.35 -7.95 28.59
C LEU A 396 2.29 -7.13 29.90
N PRO A 397 3.27 -7.29 30.82
CA PRO A 397 3.39 -6.41 31.98
C PRO A 397 3.42 -4.94 31.57
N VAL A 398 2.50 -4.16 32.14
CA VAL A 398 2.34 -2.74 31.86
C VAL A 398 3.38 -1.96 32.66
N ASN A 399 4.39 -1.45 31.97
CA ASN A 399 5.44 -0.64 32.55
C ASN A 399 6.11 0.21 31.45
N LYS A 400 5.92 1.54 31.53
CA LYS A 400 6.50 2.50 30.58
C LYS A 400 8.03 2.51 30.53
N ASP A 401 8.69 2.06 31.60
CA ASP A 401 10.14 2.05 31.77
C ASP A 401 10.79 0.78 31.19
N ILE A 402 9.99 -0.15 30.66
CA ILE A 402 10.49 -1.28 29.88
C ILE A 402 10.46 -0.90 28.39
N PRO A 403 11.59 -0.97 27.66
CA PRO A 403 11.62 -0.74 26.22
C PRO A 403 10.82 -1.81 25.46
N VAL A 404 10.03 -1.37 24.49
CA VAL A 404 9.23 -2.24 23.61
C VAL A 404 9.77 -2.20 22.19
N ILE A 405 10.07 -3.37 21.64
CA ILE A 405 10.46 -3.58 20.25
C ILE A 405 9.26 -4.10 19.46
N GLY A 406 8.89 -3.41 18.38
CA GLY A 406 7.90 -3.88 17.42
C GLY A 406 8.55 -4.54 16.20
N PHE A 407 7.89 -5.57 15.66
CA PHE A 407 8.11 -6.08 14.30
C PHE A 407 6.76 -6.16 13.59
N ILE A 408 6.68 -5.65 12.37
CA ILE A 408 5.49 -5.75 11.52
C ILE A 408 5.94 -6.19 10.13
N GLY A 409 5.44 -7.33 9.64
CA GLY A 409 5.81 -7.80 8.31
C GLY A 409 5.21 -9.15 7.93
N ARG A 410 5.37 -9.51 6.65
CA ARG A 410 5.08 -10.87 6.17
C ARG A 410 6.05 -11.85 6.84
N LEU A 411 5.54 -12.99 7.27
CA LEU A 411 6.36 -14.06 7.86
C LEU A 411 6.94 -14.92 6.73
N GLU A 412 8.02 -14.41 6.16
CA GLU A 412 8.79 -14.98 5.06
C GLU A 412 10.28 -14.67 5.26
N GLU A 413 11.14 -15.46 4.61
CA GLU A 413 12.59 -15.34 4.71
C GLU A 413 13.10 -13.97 4.23
N GLN A 414 12.42 -13.37 3.24
CA GLN A 414 12.74 -11.99 2.79
C GLN A 414 12.78 -11.00 3.96
N LYS A 415 11.82 -11.10 4.89
CA LYS A 415 11.66 -10.19 6.03
C LYS A 415 12.50 -10.61 7.25
N GLY A 416 13.27 -11.69 7.12
CA GLY A 416 14.14 -12.20 8.18
C GLY A 416 13.40 -12.59 9.45
N SER A 417 12.13 -12.99 9.37
CA SER A 417 11.37 -13.43 10.55
C SER A 417 11.95 -14.69 11.19
N ASP A 418 12.58 -15.56 10.40
CA ASP A 418 13.39 -16.69 10.87
C ASP A 418 14.66 -16.25 11.61
N ILE A 419 15.38 -15.26 11.08
CA ILE A 419 16.56 -14.66 11.73
C ILE A 419 16.15 -14.01 13.06
N LEU A 420 15.02 -13.27 13.06
CA LEU A 420 14.47 -12.62 14.23
C LEU A 420 14.17 -13.63 15.34
N VAL A 421 13.39 -14.68 15.04
CA VAL A 421 13.03 -15.70 16.04
C VAL A 421 14.29 -16.37 16.61
N ALA A 422 15.29 -16.65 15.77
CA ALA A 422 16.57 -17.20 16.22
C ALA A 422 17.39 -16.21 17.08
N ALA A 423 17.21 -14.90 16.92
CA ALA A 423 17.91 -13.87 17.67
C ALA A 423 17.28 -13.56 19.03
N ILE A 424 15.98 -13.74 19.20
CA ILE A 424 15.24 -13.43 20.45
C ILE A 424 15.92 -14.02 21.70
N PRO A 425 16.28 -15.31 21.76
CA PRO A 425 16.91 -15.88 22.95
C PRO A 425 18.22 -15.16 23.37
N LYS A 426 18.90 -14.48 22.44
CA LYS A 426 20.18 -13.81 22.69
C LYS A 426 20.03 -12.42 23.33
N PHE A 427 18.88 -11.76 23.20
CA PHE A 427 18.65 -10.42 23.77
C PHE A 427 17.47 -10.36 24.74
N ILE A 428 16.56 -11.33 24.75
CA ILE A 428 15.36 -11.32 25.61
C ILE A 428 15.69 -11.43 27.11
N GLN A 429 16.94 -11.77 27.46
CA GLN A 429 17.41 -11.74 28.84
C GLN A 429 17.50 -10.30 29.39
N GLN A 430 17.69 -9.30 28.51
CA GLN A 430 17.65 -7.89 28.88
C GLN A 430 16.26 -7.49 29.41
N ASN A 431 16.16 -6.35 30.09
CA ASN A 431 14.86 -5.80 30.49
C ASN A 431 14.18 -5.18 29.27
N VAL A 432 13.52 -6.00 28.45
CA VAL A 432 12.93 -5.63 27.17
C VAL A 432 11.70 -6.47 26.87
N GLN A 433 10.77 -5.90 26.11
CA GLN A 433 9.63 -6.60 25.53
C GLN A 433 9.68 -6.58 23.99
N ILE A 434 9.16 -7.61 23.35
CA ILE A 434 9.02 -7.70 21.90
C ILE A 434 7.62 -8.11 21.47
N ILE A 435 7.09 -7.41 20.46
CA ILE A 435 5.77 -7.65 19.87
C ILE A 435 5.95 -7.87 18.37
N ILE A 436 5.52 -9.03 17.87
CA ILE A 436 5.66 -9.45 16.47
C ILE A 436 4.27 -9.59 15.86
N LEU A 437 3.98 -8.81 14.81
CA LEU A 437 2.73 -8.87 14.06
C LEU A 437 3.01 -9.28 12.62
N GLY A 438 2.39 -10.36 12.16
CA GLY A 438 2.57 -10.82 10.79
C GLY A 438 1.73 -12.03 10.41
N THR A 439 1.63 -12.29 9.12
CA THR A 439 1.05 -13.53 8.57
C THR A 439 1.95 -14.04 7.46
N GLY A 440 1.97 -15.35 7.23
CA GLY A 440 2.80 -15.93 6.18
C GLY A 440 2.86 -17.45 6.22
N LYS A 441 4.07 -18.01 6.21
CA LYS A 441 4.25 -19.46 6.25
C LYS A 441 3.80 -20.01 7.59
N LYS A 442 2.98 -21.07 7.57
CA LYS A 442 2.37 -21.65 8.78
C LYS A 442 3.34 -22.09 9.86
N HIS A 443 4.54 -22.53 9.48
CA HIS A 443 5.57 -22.88 10.47
C HIS A 443 6.13 -21.63 11.18
N MET A 444 6.26 -20.49 10.48
CA MET A 444 6.72 -19.23 11.05
C MET A 444 5.64 -18.59 11.93
N GLU A 445 4.37 -18.69 11.54
CA GLU A 445 3.24 -18.29 12.39
C GLU A 445 3.27 -19.03 13.73
N LYS A 446 3.43 -20.37 13.69
CA LYS A 446 3.56 -21.17 14.91
C LYS A 446 4.78 -20.79 15.76
N GLN A 447 5.91 -20.47 15.13
CA GLN A 447 7.12 -20.05 15.84
C GLN A 447 6.91 -18.75 16.62
N ILE A 448 6.22 -17.77 16.04
CA ILE A 448 5.96 -16.51 16.75
C ILE A 448 4.89 -16.68 17.84
N GLU A 449 3.88 -17.52 17.61
CA GLU A 449 2.85 -17.84 18.61
C GLU A 449 3.47 -18.52 19.84
N GLN A 450 4.47 -19.40 19.65
CA GLN A 450 5.18 -20.05 20.77
C GLN A 450 5.94 -19.09 21.68
N LEU A 451 6.23 -17.85 21.24
CA LEU A 451 6.97 -16.89 22.04
C LEU A 451 6.24 -16.49 23.33
N GLU A 452 4.90 -16.51 23.33
CA GLU A 452 4.12 -16.20 24.55
C GLU A 452 4.26 -17.29 25.62
N ILE A 453 4.53 -18.54 25.22
CA ILE A 453 4.75 -19.66 26.13
C ILE A 453 6.19 -19.63 26.66
N LEU A 454 7.15 -19.37 25.77
CA LEU A 454 8.58 -19.37 26.12
C LEU A 454 8.96 -18.14 26.96
N TYR A 455 8.32 -17.00 26.71
CA TYR A 455 8.64 -15.71 27.33
C TYR A 455 7.36 -14.94 27.71
N PRO A 456 6.54 -15.46 28.65
CA PRO A 456 5.19 -14.95 28.93
C PRO A 456 5.16 -13.49 29.37
N ASP A 457 6.21 -12.97 29.99
CA ASP A 457 6.24 -11.57 30.44
C ASP A 457 7.02 -10.64 29.49
N LYS A 458 7.58 -11.18 28.40
CA LYS A 458 8.49 -10.44 27.51
C LYS A 458 8.17 -10.50 26.02
N ALA A 459 7.47 -11.52 25.53
CA ALA A 459 7.24 -11.67 24.09
C ALA A 459 5.78 -11.97 23.74
N ARG A 460 5.30 -11.37 22.65
CA ARG A 460 4.00 -11.65 22.05
C ARG A 460 4.12 -11.78 20.54
N GLY A 461 3.63 -12.90 20.00
CA GLY A 461 3.47 -13.10 18.56
C GLY A 461 1.99 -13.09 18.18
N VAL A 462 1.63 -12.27 17.20
CA VAL A 462 0.25 -12.13 16.70
C VAL A 462 0.22 -12.49 15.22
N ALA A 463 -0.19 -13.73 14.95
CA ALA A 463 -0.26 -14.29 13.60
C ALA A 463 -1.53 -13.86 12.82
N LYS A 464 -1.80 -12.55 12.72
CA LYS A 464 -3.04 -12.01 12.13
C LYS A 464 -2.79 -10.78 11.28
N PHE A 465 -3.64 -10.58 10.27
CA PHE A 465 -3.77 -9.27 9.63
C PHE A 465 -4.61 -8.36 10.52
N ASN A 466 -3.99 -7.37 11.15
CA ASN A 466 -4.66 -6.48 12.11
C ASN A 466 -4.14 -5.05 11.97
N VAL A 467 -4.87 -4.23 11.20
CA VAL A 467 -4.51 -2.82 10.95
C VAL A 467 -4.51 -1.99 12.25
N PRO A 468 -5.56 -2.02 13.11
CA PRO A 468 -5.51 -1.29 14.38
C PRO A 468 -4.28 -1.62 15.25
N LEU A 469 -3.91 -2.90 15.35
CA LEU A 469 -2.73 -3.31 16.12
C LEU A 469 -1.43 -2.83 15.47
N ALA A 470 -1.33 -2.81 14.13
CA ALA A 470 -0.16 -2.27 13.44
C ALA A 470 0.06 -0.79 13.76
N HIS A 471 -1.00 0.03 13.80
CA HIS A 471 -0.93 1.43 14.23
C HIS A 471 -0.53 1.55 15.71
N MET A 472 -1.11 0.73 16.59
CA MET A 472 -0.75 0.71 18.02
C MET A 472 0.70 0.32 18.25
N ILE A 473 1.24 -0.69 17.56
CA ILE A 473 2.65 -1.06 17.62
C ILE A 473 3.52 0.10 17.13
N THR A 474 3.17 0.69 15.99
CA THR A 474 3.93 1.80 15.40
C THR A 474 3.97 3.02 16.33
N ALA A 475 2.90 3.28 17.08
CA ALA A 475 2.82 4.41 18.00
C ALA A 475 3.39 4.13 19.40
N GLY A 476 3.19 2.92 19.93
CA GLY A 476 3.53 2.54 21.30
C GLY A 476 4.92 1.91 21.47
N ALA A 477 5.51 1.34 20.42
CA ALA A 477 6.88 0.81 20.50
C ALA A 477 7.91 1.94 20.60
N ASP A 478 9.05 1.64 21.23
CA ASP A 478 10.22 2.52 21.23
C ASP A 478 11.08 2.29 20.01
N PHE A 479 11.22 1.02 19.62
CA PHE A 479 12.01 0.58 18.48
C PHE A 479 11.19 -0.25 17.50
N MET A 480 11.50 -0.11 16.20
CA MET A 480 10.92 -0.94 15.15
C MET A 480 12.02 -1.76 14.48
N LEU A 481 11.97 -3.08 14.61
CA LEU A 481 13.00 -3.99 14.09
C LEU A 481 12.65 -4.46 12.68
N VAL A 482 13.57 -4.26 11.73
CA VAL A 482 13.42 -4.62 10.32
C VAL A 482 14.63 -5.45 9.85
N PRO A 483 14.69 -6.75 10.18
CA PRO A 483 15.82 -7.64 9.91
C PRO A 483 15.75 -8.25 8.49
N SER A 484 15.35 -7.46 7.48
CA SER A 484 15.14 -7.97 6.11
C SER A 484 16.45 -8.43 5.46
N ARG A 485 16.44 -9.59 4.79
CA ARG A 485 17.57 -10.04 3.93
C ARG A 485 17.78 -9.13 2.73
N PHE A 486 16.67 -8.64 2.18
CA PHE A 486 16.63 -7.61 1.14
C PHE A 486 15.33 -6.82 1.26
N GLU A 487 15.41 -5.51 1.05
CA GLU A 487 14.28 -4.61 1.20
C GLU A 487 14.29 -3.55 0.09
N PRO A 488 13.52 -3.73 -1.01
CA PRO A 488 13.55 -2.82 -2.15
C PRO A 488 13.40 -1.35 -1.75
N CYS A 489 12.47 -1.05 -0.85
CA CYS A 489 12.38 0.25 -0.19
C CYS A 489 12.07 0.11 1.30
N GLY A 490 10.97 -0.61 1.60
CA GLY A 490 10.40 -0.69 2.94
C GLY A 490 9.48 0.51 3.22
N LEU A 491 8.35 0.24 3.88
CA LEU A 491 7.41 1.27 4.36
C LEU A 491 7.33 1.33 5.89
N ILE A 492 7.58 0.21 6.56
CA ILE A 492 7.43 0.09 8.02
C ILE A 492 8.40 1.02 8.76
N GLN A 493 9.62 1.20 8.27
CA GLN A 493 10.59 2.14 8.84
C GLN A 493 10.16 3.61 8.62
N LEU A 494 9.49 3.92 7.50
CA LEU A 494 8.94 5.26 7.26
C LEU A 494 7.80 5.55 8.25
N HIS A 495 6.89 4.59 8.42
CA HIS A 495 5.80 4.69 9.40
C HIS A 495 6.35 4.84 10.83
N ALA A 496 7.37 4.05 11.19
CA ALA A 496 8.02 4.13 12.49
C ALA A 496 8.60 5.53 12.75
N MET A 497 9.41 6.07 11.83
CA MET A 497 10.00 7.40 11.97
C MET A 497 8.92 8.48 12.09
N ARG A 498 7.83 8.39 11.31
CA ARG A 498 6.71 9.34 11.40
C ARG A 498 6.05 9.37 12.79
N TYR A 499 6.01 8.23 13.48
CA TYR A 499 5.41 8.06 14.81
C TYR A 499 6.46 8.15 15.94
N GLY A 500 7.68 8.60 15.64
CA GLY A 500 8.74 8.72 16.63
C GLY A 500 9.14 7.38 17.24
N THR A 501 9.01 6.28 16.49
CA THR A 501 9.53 4.95 16.83
C THR A 501 10.82 4.74 16.07
N VAL A 502 11.90 4.40 16.79
CA VAL A 502 13.24 4.41 16.20
C VAL A 502 13.54 3.09 15.48
N PRO A 503 13.77 3.10 14.16
CA PRO A 503 14.02 1.88 13.40
C PRO A 503 15.41 1.28 13.70
N ILE A 504 15.46 -0.05 13.80
CA ILE A 504 16.67 -0.89 13.84
C ILE A 504 16.60 -1.78 12.60
N VAL A 505 17.43 -1.54 11.59
CA VAL A 505 17.23 -2.07 10.24
C VAL A 505 18.44 -2.82 9.71
N ALA A 506 18.24 -3.81 8.86
CA ALA A 506 19.31 -4.37 8.05
C ALA A 506 19.82 -3.32 7.04
N SER A 507 21.10 -3.40 6.67
CA SER A 507 21.72 -2.49 5.69
C SER A 507 21.51 -3.00 4.26
N THR A 508 20.29 -2.89 3.74
CA THR A 508 19.93 -3.30 2.37
C THR A 508 18.86 -2.40 1.75
N GLY A 509 18.90 -2.25 0.42
CA GLY A 509 17.98 -1.46 -0.39
C GLY A 509 17.61 -0.10 0.23
N GLY A 510 16.32 0.24 0.22
CA GLY A 510 15.87 1.55 0.70
C GLY A 510 15.99 1.78 2.21
N LEU A 511 16.30 0.75 3.00
CA LEU A 511 16.62 0.94 4.43
C LEU A 511 17.90 1.76 4.60
N VAL A 512 18.87 1.55 3.70
CA VAL A 512 20.12 2.34 3.66
C VAL A 512 19.85 3.79 3.26
N ASP A 513 18.94 4.02 2.32
CA ASP A 513 18.58 5.37 1.87
C ASP A 513 17.79 6.15 2.93
N THR A 514 16.98 5.46 3.74
CA THR A 514 15.97 6.09 4.61
C THR A 514 16.36 6.18 6.07
N VAL A 515 17.18 5.25 6.59
CA VAL A 515 17.60 5.22 8.00
C VAL A 515 19.06 5.60 8.15
N LYS A 516 19.29 6.80 8.68
CA LYS A 516 20.62 7.33 8.98
C LYS A 516 21.07 6.88 10.37
N GLU A 517 22.16 6.10 10.40
CA GLU A 517 22.79 5.58 11.62
C GLU A 517 23.05 6.68 12.65
N GLY A 518 22.60 6.46 13.89
CA GLY A 518 22.77 7.38 15.03
C GLY A 518 21.97 8.69 14.94
N TYR A 519 21.35 8.99 13.80
CA TYR A 519 20.57 10.22 13.59
C TYR A 519 19.05 9.96 13.61
N THR A 520 18.61 8.90 12.92
CA THR A 520 17.19 8.51 12.82
C THR A 520 16.96 7.04 13.19
N GLY A 521 18.02 6.26 13.43
CA GLY A 521 17.92 4.86 13.78
C GLY A 521 19.26 4.14 13.74
N PHE A 522 19.19 2.81 13.69
CA PHE A 522 20.35 1.92 13.74
C PHE A 522 20.37 0.97 12.55
N GLN A 523 21.57 0.73 12.01
CA GLN A 523 21.84 -0.23 10.96
C GLN A 523 22.58 -1.45 11.51
N MET A 524 22.18 -2.64 11.04
CA MET A 524 22.68 -3.93 11.51
C MET A 524 23.79 -4.53 10.65
N GLY A 525 24.07 -3.93 9.48
CA GLY A 525 24.84 -4.57 8.42
C GLY A 525 23.95 -5.34 7.45
N ALA A 526 24.52 -5.74 6.32
CA ALA A 526 23.83 -6.53 5.30
C ALA A 526 23.77 -8.00 5.73
N PHE A 527 22.66 -8.68 5.42
CA PHE A 527 22.46 -10.08 5.74
C PHE A 527 22.73 -10.99 4.54
N ASN A 528 22.85 -12.29 4.82
CA ASN A 528 22.98 -13.29 3.79
C ASN A 528 21.67 -13.39 2.99
N VAL A 529 21.75 -13.14 1.67
CA VAL A 529 20.59 -13.20 0.76
C VAL A 529 20.11 -14.64 0.51
N ASN A 530 20.90 -15.65 0.88
CA ASN A 530 20.46 -17.03 0.83
C ASN A 530 19.39 -17.30 1.90
N CYS A 531 18.20 -17.67 1.45
CA CYS A 531 17.05 -17.96 2.30
C CYS A 531 16.96 -19.44 2.73
N GLU A 532 17.85 -20.32 2.26
CA GLU A 532 17.79 -21.76 2.59
C GLU A 532 18.25 -22.05 4.02
N THR A 533 19.11 -21.21 4.57
CA THR A 533 19.62 -21.34 5.94
C THR A 533 19.62 -20.00 6.66
N VAL A 534 19.61 -20.06 7.98
CA VAL A 534 19.80 -18.90 8.85
C VAL A 534 21.28 -18.78 9.16
N ASP A 535 21.90 -17.67 8.76
CA ASP A 535 23.30 -17.40 9.04
C ASP A 535 23.50 -17.03 10.52
N PRO A 536 24.34 -17.74 11.30
CA PRO A 536 24.63 -17.39 12.69
C PRO A 536 25.18 -15.97 12.86
N ALA A 537 25.86 -15.43 11.84
CA ALA A 537 26.36 -14.05 11.85
C ALA A 537 25.22 -13.04 11.81
N ASP A 538 24.19 -13.27 11.01
CA ASP A 538 23.00 -12.40 10.92
C ASP A 538 22.22 -12.41 12.26
N VAL A 539 22.07 -13.59 12.86
CA VAL A 539 21.46 -13.73 14.20
C VAL A 539 22.24 -12.94 15.25
N LYS A 540 23.58 -13.00 15.20
CA LYS A 540 24.45 -12.22 16.10
C LYS A 540 24.31 -10.72 15.83
N ALA A 541 24.24 -10.30 14.56
CA ALA A 541 24.09 -8.91 14.17
C ALA A 541 22.78 -8.29 14.69
N VAL A 542 21.66 -9.02 14.58
CA VAL A 542 20.38 -8.60 15.18
C VAL A 542 20.52 -8.40 16.68
N ALA A 543 20.99 -9.42 17.41
CA ALA A 543 21.09 -9.35 18.87
C ALA A 543 22.00 -8.22 19.35
N MET A 544 23.18 -8.05 18.74
CA MET A 544 24.12 -6.99 19.10
C MET A 544 23.54 -5.59 18.89
N ASN A 545 22.85 -5.37 17.77
CA ASN A 545 22.28 -4.06 17.46
C ASN A 545 21.01 -3.75 18.26
N VAL A 546 20.23 -4.78 18.62
CA VAL A 546 19.16 -4.62 19.60
C VAL A 546 19.73 -4.16 20.95
N ILE A 547 20.76 -4.83 21.47
CA ILE A 547 21.40 -4.44 22.75
C ILE A 547 21.95 -3.01 22.67
N ARG A 548 22.58 -2.65 21.53
CA ARG A 548 23.08 -1.29 21.27
C ARG A 548 21.97 -0.24 21.28
N ALA A 549 20.83 -0.53 20.65
CA ALA A 549 19.66 0.35 20.68
C ALA A 549 19.07 0.49 22.09
N LEU A 550 18.94 -0.62 22.82
CA LEU A 550 18.45 -0.63 24.20
C LEU A 550 19.31 0.22 25.13
N ALA A 551 20.63 0.28 24.93
CA ALA A 551 21.51 1.16 25.70
C ALA A 551 21.22 2.66 25.53
N THR A 552 20.48 3.06 24.48
CA THR A 552 20.03 4.45 24.30
C THR A 552 18.70 4.74 24.99
N PHE A 553 17.99 3.74 25.48
CA PHE A 553 16.69 3.92 26.13
C PHE A 553 16.81 4.81 27.38
N GLY A 554 15.95 5.83 27.47
CA GLY A 554 15.98 6.83 28.54
C GLY A 554 17.02 7.95 28.38
N THR A 555 17.89 7.88 27.36
CA THR A 555 18.95 8.89 27.13
C THR A 555 18.46 10.07 26.26
N ALA A 556 19.23 11.17 26.26
CA ALA A 556 18.99 12.30 25.35
C ALA A 556 19.14 11.89 23.86
N ALA A 557 20.07 10.99 23.55
CA ALA A 557 20.30 10.51 22.19
C ALA A 557 19.06 9.85 21.57
N LEU A 558 18.32 9.03 22.35
CA LEU A 558 17.06 8.46 21.87
C LEU A 558 16.01 9.55 21.60
N LYS A 559 15.92 10.55 22.46
CA LYS A 559 14.98 11.66 22.28
C LYS A 559 15.27 12.44 21.00
N GLU A 560 16.55 12.70 20.72
CA GLU A 560 16.98 13.35 19.48
C GLU A 560 16.64 12.50 18.25
N MET A 561 16.91 11.19 18.27
CA MET A 561 16.55 10.30 17.15
C MET A 561 15.04 10.28 16.87
N ILE A 562 14.20 10.27 17.91
CA ILE A 562 12.74 10.34 17.81
C ILE A 562 12.32 11.62 17.07
N LEU A 563 12.81 12.77 17.54
CA LEU A 563 12.46 14.08 16.96
C LEU A 563 12.98 14.23 15.53
N ASN A 564 14.21 13.79 15.26
CA ASN A 564 14.80 13.78 13.93
C ASN A 564 13.97 12.93 12.96
N GLY A 565 13.50 11.75 13.40
CA GLY A 565 12.63 10.89 12.61
C GLY A 565 11.30 11.57 12.25
N MET A 566 10.64 12.18 13.23
CA MET A 566 9.35 12.87 13.03
C MET A 566 9.45 14.15 12.20
N ALA A 567 10.61 14.81 12.21
CA ALA A 567 10.88 16.03 11.45
C ALA A 567 11.05 15.79 9.94
N GLN A 568 11.25 14.54 9.49
CA GLN A 568 11.41 14.23 8.08
C GLN A 568 10.10 14.41 7.29
N ASP A 569 10.20 15.02 6.11
CA ASP A 569 9.12 14.94 5.12
C ASP A 569 9.19 13.60 4.40
N LEU A 570 8.34 12.68 4.84
CA LEU A 570 8.20 11.34 4.28
C LEU A 570 6.99 11.23 3.33
N SER A 571 6.38 12.36 2.95
CA SER A 571 5.24 12.39 2.03
C SER A 571 5.66 12.03 0.59
N TRP A 572 4.66 11.83 -0.28
CA TRP A 572 4.90 11.62 -1.71
C TRP A 572 5.32 12.89 -2.46
N LYS A 573 5.32 14.07 -1.83
CA LYS A 573 5.64 15.35 -2.47
C LYS A 573 7.04 15.38 -3.09
N GLY A 574 8.05 14.92 -2.35
CA GLY A 574 9.43 14.82 -2.83
C GLY A 574 9.59 13.79 -3.97
N PRO A 575 9.23 12.51 -3.73
CA PRO A 575 9.31 11.47 -4.74
C PRO A 575 8.52 11.78 -6.02
N ALA A 576 7.31 12.34 -5.93
CA ALA A 576 6.49 12.67 -7.10
C ALA A 576 7.16 13.67 -8.04
N ARG A 577 7.96 14.61 -7.53
CA ARG A 577 8.77 15.53 -8.36
C ARG A 577 9.84 14.81 -9.15
N LEU A 578 10.49 13.81 -8.53
CA LEU A 578 11.51 13.00 -9.20
C LEU A 578 10.89 12.12 -10.28
N TRP A 579 9.72 11.53 -9.99
CA TRP A 579 8.92 10.77 -10.95
C TRP A 579 8.49 11.63 -12.14
N GLU A 580 7.94 12.82 -11.89
CA GLU A 580 7.55 13.78 -12.93
C GLU A 580 8.76 14.15 -13.81
N LYS A 581 9.88 14.56 -13.20
CA LYS A 581 11.09 14.93 -13.94
C LYS A 581 11.56 13.80 -14.87
N MET A 582 11.49 12.56 -14.40
CA MET A 582 11.84 11.40 -15.22
C MET A 582 10.84 11.19 -16.36
N MET A 583 9.52 11.27 -16.10
CA MET A 583 8.51 11.06 -17.14
C MET A 583 8.56 12.15 -18.22
N LEU A 584 8.83 13.41 -17.83
CA LEU A 584 9.02 14.51 -18.77
C LEU A 584 10.20 14.27 -19.70
N SER A 585 11.27 13.60 -19.25
CA SER A 585 12.41 13.27 -20.11
C SER A 585 12.13 12.17 -21.14
N LEU A 586 10.89 11.68 -21.25
CA LEU A 586 10.45 10.75 -22.29
C LEU A 586 9.85 11.44 -23.51
N ASP A 587 9.69 12.78 -23.47
CA ASP A 587 9.25 13.64 -24.57
C ASP A 587 7.96 13.16 -25.25
N VAL A 588 6.98 12.69 -24.46
CA VAL A 588 5.64 12.35 -24.97
C VAL A 588 4.93 13.64 -25.40
N ALA A 589 4.29 13.62 -26.57
CA ALA A 589 3.61 14.78 -27.13
C ALA A 589 2.59 15.39 -26.14
N GLY A 590 2.57 16.72 -26.02
CA GLY A 590 1.68 17.44 -25.10
C GLY A 590 2.06 17.35 -23.61
N SER A 591 3.19 16.73 -23.27
CA SER A 591 3.68 16.67 -21.89
C SER A 591 4.21 18.03 -21.44
N GLU A 592 3.58 18.59 -20.41
CA GLU A 592 4.05 19.80 -19.73
C GLU A 592 4.33 19.50 -18.25
N PRO A 593 5.31 20.21 -17.63
CA PRO A 593 5.51 20.15 -16.20
C PRO A 593 4.25 20.53 -15.43
N GLY A 594 4.00 19.85 -14.32
CA GLY A 594 2.93 20.19 -13.41
C GLY A 594 3.15 21.55 -12.74
N ILE A 595 2.07 22.14 -12.24
CA ILE A 595 2.15 23.32 -11.36
C ILE A 595 2.30 22.80 -9.93
N GLU A 596 3.13 23.45 -9.10
CA GLU A 596 3.17 23.12 -7.67
C GLU A 596 1.80 23.37 -7.02
N GLY A 597 1.04 22.30 -6.83
CA GLY A 597 -0.10 22.25 -5.91
C GLY A 597 0.34 21.69 -4.56
N GLU A 598 -0.35 22.10 -3.49
CA GLU A 598 -0.31 21.33 -2.24
C GLU A 598 -0.96 19.98 -2.47
N GLU A 599 -0.36 18.91 -1.92
CA GLU A 599 -1.02 17.61 -1.85
C GLU A 599 -2.32 17.80 -1.07
N ILE A 600 -3.48 17.66 -1.72
CA ILE A 600 -4.74 17.68 -0.97
C ILE A 600 -4.72 16.46 -0.07
N ALA A 601 -4.76 16.73 1.23
CA ALA A 601 -5.23 15.84 2.26
C ALA A 601 -6.77 15.77 2.22
N PRO A 602 -7.40 14.69 1.75
CA PRO A 602 -8.82 14.47 2.01
C PRO A 602 -9.01 13.87 3.40
N LEU A 603 -10.20 14.02 3.96
CA LEU A 603 -10.57 13.44 5.25
C LEU A 603 -10.30 11.93 5.25
N SER A 604 -9.80 11.38 6.36
CA SER A 604 -9.47 9.95 6.54
C SER A 604 -10.58 8.95 6.16
N LYS A 605 -11.82 9.42 5.99
CA LYS A 605 -12.97 8.67 5.47
C LYS A 605 -12.82 8.27 3.99
N GLU A 606 -12.06 9.02 3.19
CA GLU A 606 -11.83 8.71 1.78
C GLU A 606 -10.74 7.64 1.56
N ASN A 607 -9.91 7.36 2.57
CA ASN A 607 -8.84 6.34 2.46
C ASN A 607 -9.32 4.91 2.77
N VAL A 608 -10.61 4.71 3.04
CA VAL A 608 -11.19 3.39 3.31
C VAL A 608 -12.08 3.00 2.13
N ALA A 609 -11.97 1.75 1.66
CA ALA A 609 -13.01 1.17 0.83
C ALA A 609 -14.30 1.20 1.66
N THR A 610 -15.31 1.94 1.21
CA THR A 610 -16.55 2.11 1.98
C THR A 610 -17.15 0.71 2.23
N PRO A 611 -17.41 0.32 3.50
CA PRO A 611 -17.79 -1.05 3.85
C PRO A 611 -19.07 -1.55 3.19
#